data_AF-A0A970XPZ6-F1
#
_entry.id   AF-A0A970XPZ6-F1
#
_cell.length_a   1.000
_cell.length_b   1.000
_cell.length_c   1.000
_cell.angle_alpha   90.00
_cell.angle_beta   90.00
_cell.angle_gamma   90.00
#
_symmetry.space_group_name_H-M   'P 1'
#
loop_
_entity.id
_entity.type
_entity.pdbx_description
1 polymer ?
#
loop_
_entity_poly.entity_id
_entity_poly.type
_entity_poly.pdbx_seq_one_letter_code
_entity_poly.pdbx_strand_id
1 'polypeptide(L)'
;MTTKQMLLLKYLILAFIGIIAIWQISSGNYAFGTGLLVGIIIAGITLSIKSRQINNLTEKGINPYDERVWTIAGKASYASIRVFAIISAIIVLTGSIWGPETMVNPYNLLGICLALLMLLYICFYYYYNWKM
;
A
#
# COMPACT_ATOMS: atom_id res chain seq x y z
N MET A 1 13.42 -18.54 -4.70
CA MET A 1 12.90 -17.71 -5.81
C MET A 1 14.03 -16.81 -6.30
N THR A 2 14.38 -16.81 -7.59
CA THR A 2 15.49 -15.98 -8.08
C THR A 2 15.07 -14.51 -8.18
N THR A 3 16.01 -13.57 -8.05
CA THR A 3 15.75 -12.11 -8.14
C THR A 3 15.02 -11.72 -9.43
N LYS A 4 15.34 -12.40 -10.54
CA LYS A 4 14.67 -12.25 -11.84
C LYS A 4 13.21 -12.73 -11.81
N GLN A 5 12.93 -13.89 -11.21
CA GLN A 5 11.56 -14.41 -11.06
C GLN A 5 10.69 -13.49 -10.19
N MET A 6 11.27 -12.91 -9.14
CA MET A 6 10.56 -11.99 -8.25
C MET A 6 10.26 -10.64 -8.92
N LEU A 7 11.16 -10.12 -9.77
CA LEU A 7 10.89 -8.95 -10.59
C LEU A 7 9.80 -9.22 -11.63
N LEU A 8 9.87 -10.37 -12.31
CA LEU A 8 8.86 -10.78 -13.29
C LEU A 8 7.48 -10.88 -12.64
N LEU A 9 7.38 -11.50 -11.46
CA LEU A 9 6.12 -11.57 -10.72
C LEU A 9 5.55 -10.18 -10.42
N LYS A 10 6.37 -9.22 -10.00
CA LYS A 10 5.93 -7.85 -9.71
C LYS A 10 5.39 -7.15 -10.96
N TYR A 11 6.04 -7.32 -12.11
CA TYR A 11 5.54 -6.76 -13.37
C TYR A 11 4.26 -7.46 -13.85
N LEU A 12 4.13 -8.77 -13.65
CA LEU A 12 2.87 -9.49 -13.95
C LEU A 12 1.72 -8.98 -13.09
N ILE A 13 1.95 -8.74 -11.79
CA ILE A 13 0.93 -8.16 -10.91
C ILE A 13 0.53 -6.76 -11.40
N LEU A 14 1.48 -5.91 -11.75
CA LEU A 14 1.18 -4.58 -12.29
C LEU A 14 0.40 -4.65 -13.61
N ALA A 15 0.77 -5.57 -14.50
CA ALA A 15 0.07 -5.79 -15.76
C ALA A 15 -1.37 -6.27 -15.53
N PHE A 16 -1.57 -7.19 -14.60
CA PHE A 16 -2.89 -7.70 -14.24
C PHE A 16 -3.80 -6.58 -13.68
N ILE A 17 -3.28 -5.75 -12.77
CA ILE A 17 -4.01 -4.59 -12.25
C ILE A 17 -4.30 -3.59 -13.39
N GLY A 18 -3.38 -3.43 -14.35
CA GLY A 18 -3.56 -2.57 -15.53
C GLY A 18 -4.72 -3.01 -16.42
N ILE A 19 -4.84 -4.32 -16.66
CA ILE A 19 -5.97 -4.89 -17.43
C ILE A 19 -7.29 -4.60 -16.71
N ILE A 20 -7.34 -4.80 -15.38
CA ILE A 20 -8.53 -4.50 -14.57
C ILE A 20 -8.88 -3.01 -14.62
N ALA A 21 -7.87 -2.14 -14.56
CA ALA A 21 -8.08 -0.69 -14.61
C ALA A 21 -8.70 -0.25 -15.95
N ILE A 22 -8.17 -0.75 -17.07
CA ILE A 22 -8.71 -0.47 -18.41
C ILE A 22 -10.14 -1.00 -18.54
N TRP A 23 -10.40 -2.22 -18.04
CA TRP A 23 -11.73 -2.81 -18.07
C TRP A 23 -12.75 -2.00 -17.24
N GLN A 24 -12.35 -1.48 -16.09
CA GLN A 24 -13.19 -0.62 -15.24
C GLN A 24 -13.52 0.72 -15.91
N ILE A 25 -12.56 1.31 -16.63
CA ILE A 25 -12.80 2.52 -17.43
C ILE A 25 -13.81 2.22 -18.54
N SER A 26 -13.65 1.10 -19.26
CA SER A 26 -14.61 0.71 -20.32
C SER A 26 -16.00 0.36 -19.79
N SER A 27 -16.09 -0.09 -18.54
CA SER A 27 -17.37 -0.44 -17.88
C SER A 27 -18.09 0.77 -17.27
N GLY A 28 -17.54 1.99 -17.47
CA GLY A 28 -18.15 3.25 -17.02
C GLY A 28 -17.73 3.72 -15.62
N ASN A 29 -16.89 2.97 -14.90
CA ASN A 29 -16.40 3.36 -13.58
C ASN A 29 -15.06 4.12 -13.68
N TYR A 30 -15.14 5.33 -14.21
CA TYR A 30 -13.97 6.17 -14.50
C TYR A 30 -13.15 6.51 -13.25
N ALA A 31 -13.80 6.83 -12.12
CA ALA A 31 -13.10 7.23 -10.89
C ALA A 31 -12.23 6.09 -10.33
N PHE A 32 -12.76 4.87 -10.29
CA PHE A 32 -12.03 3.71 -9.80
C PHE A 32 -10.91 3.29 -10.77
N GLY A 33 -11.21 3.24 -12.07
CA GLY A 33 -10.24 2.84 -13.09
C GLY A 33 -9.06 3.82 -13.23
N THR A 34 -9.32 5.13 -13.16
CA THR A 34 -8.25 6.16 -13.15
C THR A 34 -7.40 6.08 -11.89
N GLY A 35 -8.01 5.85 -10.72
CA GLY A 35 -7.30 5.64 -9.47
C GLY A 35 -6.33 4.45 -9.53
N LEU A 36 -6.77 3.32 -10.11
CA LEU A 36 -5.91 2.16 -10.34
C LEU A 36 -4.74 2.47 -11.29
N LEU A 37 -4.99 3.17 -12.40
CA LEU A 37 -3.93 3.55 -13.34
C LEU A 37 -2.87 4.45 -12.68
N VAL A 38 -3.29 5.47 -11.94
CA VAL A 38 -2.37 6.34 -11.19
C VAL A 38 -1.56 5.52 -10.17
N GLY A 39 -2.22 4.61 -9.46
CA GLY A 39 -1.57 3.70 -8.53
C GLY A 39 -0.48 2.83 -9.19
N ILE A 40 -0.76 2.28 -10.38
CA ILE A 40 0.23 1.49 -11.15
C ILE A 40 1.43 2.34 -11.54
N ILE A 41 1.21 3.57 -12.01
CA ILE A 41 2.30 4.47 -12.42
C ILE A 41 3.21 4.78 -11.23
N ILE A 42 2.62 5.17 -10.10
CA ILE A 42 3.37 5.47 -8.86
C ILE A 42 4.13 4.23 -8.38
N ALA A 43 3.49 3.06 -8.38
CA ALA A 43 4.10 1.80 -7.97
C ALA A 43 5.28 1.42 -8.89
N GLY A 44 5.13 1.60 -10.21
CA GLY A 44 6.19 1.33 -11.19
C GLY A 44 7.41 2.25 -11.01
N ILE A 45 7.18 3.55 -10.81
CA ILE A 45 8.25 4.53 -10.52
C ILE A 45 8.98 4.14 -9.24
N THR A 46 8.23 3.88 -8.16
CA THR A 46 8.81 3.54 -6.85
C THR A 46 9.60 2.24 -6.92
N LEU A 47 9.11 1.24 -7.64
CA LEU A 47 9.80 -0.03 -7.84
C LEU A 47 11.14 0.16 -8.57
N SER A 48 11.15 0.99 -9.62
CA SER A 48 12.36 1.30 -10.39
C SER A 48 13.41 1.99 -9.54
N ILE A 49 13.01 3.02 -8.76
CA ILE A 49 13.90 3.73 -7.84
C ILE A 49 14.48 2.76 -6.81
N LYS A 50 13.63 1.96 -6.16
CA LYS A 50 14.07 1.00 -5.14
C LYS A 50 15.00 -0.07 -5.71
N SER A 51 14.74 -0.55 -6.92
CA SER A 51 15.61 -1.54 -7.57
C SER A 51 16.99 -0.97 -7.87
N ARG A 52 17.07 0.29 -8.33
CA ARG A 52 18.36 0.98 -8.53
C ARG A 52 19.11 1.16 -7.22
N GLN A 53 18.43 1.58 -6.16
CA GLN A 53 19.04 1.75 -4.83
C GLN A 53 19.57 0.43 -4.26
N ILE A 54 18.80 -0.65 -4.36
CA ILE A 54 19.23 -1.97 -3.87
C ILE A 54 20.47 -2.45 -4.65
N ASN A 55 20.50 -2.29 -5.97
CA ASN A 55 21.66 -2.66 -6.78
C ASN A 55 22.90 -1.85 -6.36
N ASN A 56 22.77 -0.53 -6.18
CA ASN A 56 23.86 0.33 -5.72
C ASN A 56 24.37 -0.04 -4.31
N LEU A 57 23.49 -0.43 -3.39
CA LEU A 57 23.87 -0.87 -2.05
C LEU A 57 24.58 -2.23 -2.09
N THR A 58 24.10 -3.14 -2.96
CA THR A 58 24.70 -4.46 -3.16
C THR A 58 26.10 -4.34 -3.77
N GLU A 59 26.28 -3.45 -4.75
CA GLU A 59 27.59 -3.15 -5.35
C GLU A 59 28.58 -2.58 -4.35
N LYS A 60 28.10 -1.85 -3.33
CA LYS A 60 28.92 -1.32 -2.24
C LYS A 60 29.20 -2.35 -1.13
N GLY A 61 28.73 -3.59 -1.27
CA GLY A 61 28.85 -4.64 -0.25
C GLY A 61 28.05 -4.37 1.03
N ILE A 62 27.13 -3.40 1.01
CA ILE A 62 26.25 -3.07 2.15
C ILE A 62 25.04 -4.00 2.09
N ASN A 63 24.73 -4.70 3.17
CA ASN A 63 23.54 -5.52 3.25
C ASN A 63 22.27 -4.63 3.25
N PRO A 64 21.43 -4.64 2.20
CA PRO A 64 20.23 -3.81 2.15
C PRO A 64 19.09 -4.35 3.03
N TYR A 65 19.20 -5.59 3.53
CA TYR A 65 18.23 -6.23 4.42
C TYR A 65 18.83 -6.41 5.80
N ASP A 66 19.10 -5.27 6.44
CA ASP A 66 19.62 -5.22 7.81
C ASP A 66 18.51 -5.53 8.85
N GLU A 67 18.89 -6.02 10.02
CA GLU A 67 17.99 -6.34 11.14
C GLU A 67 17.16 -5.13 11.59
N ARG A 68 17.71 -3.93 11.39
CA ARG A 68 17.05 -2.66 11.62
C ARG A 68 15.82 -2.46 10.72
N VAL A 69 15.86 -2.91 9.47
CA VAL A 69 14.72 -2.81 8.53
C VAL A 69 13.54 -3.65 9.03
N TRP A 70 13.81 -4.86 9.52
CA TRP A 70 12.80 -5.73 10.12
C TRP A 70 12.21 -5.13 11.39
N THR A 71 13.05 -4.53 12.23
CA THR A 71 12.62 -3.88 13.46
C THR A 71 11.73 -2.66 13.18
N ILE A 72 12.09 -1.84 12.20
CA ILE A 72 11.30 -0.68 11.75
C ILE A 72 9.96 -1.15 11.18
N ALA A 73 9.96 -2.16 10.30
CA ALA A 73 8.74 -2.73 9.72
C ALA A 73 7.79 -3.28 10.80
N GLY A 74 8.32 -3.98 11.80
CA GLY A 74 7.54 -4.50 12.92
C GLY A 74 6.88 -3.39 13.75
N LYS A 75 7.65 -2.35 14.10
CA LYS A 75 7.11 -1.19 14.84
C LYS A 75 6.08 -0.42 14.02
N ALA A 76 6.33 -0.23 12.73
CA ALA A 76 5.39 0.45 11.83
C ALA A 76 4.07 -0.31 11.69
N SER A 77 4.12 -1.64 11.54
CA SER A 77 2.94 -2.51 11.47
C SER A 77 2.11 -2.47 12.76
N TYR A 78 2.78 -2.56 13.90
CA TYR A 78 2.08 -2.48 15.19
C TYR A 78 1.40 -1.13 15.40
N ALA A 79 2.10 -0.03 15.10
CA ALA A 79 1.55 1.31 15.21
C ALA A 79 0.38 1.54 14.25
N SER A 80 0.49 1.10 12.99
CA SER A 80 -0.56 1.28 11.99
C SER A 80 -1.84 0.54 12.37
N ILE A 81 -1.74 -0.72 12.80
CA ILE A 81 -2.90 -1.52 13.22
C ILE A 81 -3.56 -0.89 14.46
N ARG A 82 -2.77 -0.46 15.45
CA ARG A 82 -3.31 0.16 16.67
C ARG A 82 -4.07 1.44 16.35
N VAL A 83 -3.48 2.32 15.54
CA VAL A 83 -4.10 3.58 15.15
C VAL A 83 -5.33 3.34 14.28
N PHE A 84 -5.25 2.40 13.34
CA PHE A 84 -6.38 2.00 12.51
C PHE A 84 -7.56 1.48 13.35
N ALA A 85 -7.29 0.64 14.36
CA ALA A 85 -8.31 0.14 15.27
C ALA A 85 -8.97 1.25 16.08
N ILE A 86 -8.19 2.22 16.59
CA ILE A 86 -8.72 3.39 17.31
C ILE A 86 -9.60 4.24 16.39
N ILE A 87 -9.13 4.56 15.18
CA ILE A 87 -9.90 5.33 14.20
C ILE A 87 -11.22 4.60 13.85
N SER A 88 -11.15 3.29 13.62
CA SER A 88 -12.32 2.47 13.31
C SER A 88 -13.32 2.47 14.47
N ALA A 89 -12.85 2.34 15.71
CA ALA A 89 -13.69 2.40 16.89
C ALA A 89 -14.38 3.76 17.03
N ILE A 90 -13.65 4.86 16.81
CA ILE A 90 -14.22 6.22 16.82
C ILE A 90 -15.31 6.36 15.76
N ILE A 91 -15.05 5.93 14.52
CA ILE A 91 -16.02 5.98 13.42
C ILE A 91 -17.29 5.21 13.77
N VAL A 92 -17.15 3.97 14.28
CA VAL A 92 -18.30 3.13 14.65
C VAL A 92 -19.10 3.75 15.80
N LEU A 93 -18.43 4.26 16.84
CA LEU A 93 -19.09 4.93 17.96
C LEU A 93 -19.86 6.17 17.48
N THR A 94 -19.23 7.02 16.65
CA THR A 94 -19.92 8.19 16.09
C THR A 94 -21.11 7.79 15.20
N GLY A 95 -20.94 6.77 14.37
CA GLY A 95 -22.01 6.25 13.50
C GLY A 95 -23.17 5.65 14.28
N SER A 96 -22.93 5.07 15.47
CA SER A 96 -24.00 4.55 16.33
C SER A 96 -24.91 5.63 16.91
N ILE A 97 -24.46 6.88 17.01
CA ILE A 97 -25.25 7.99 17.56
C ILE A 97 -26.22 8.55 16.51
N TRP A 98 -25.75 8.70 15.27
CA TRP A 98 -26.55 9.27 14.17
C TRP A 98 -27.30 8.23 13.34
N GLY A 99 -26.95 6.94 13.48
CA GLY A 99 -27.49 5.88 12.63
C GLY A 99 -26.84 5.84 11.24
N PRO A 100 -27.04 4.76 10.47
CA PRO A 100 -26.45 4.61 9.15
C PRO A 100 -27.17 5.50 8.13
N GLU A 101 -26.62 6.68 7.86
CA GLU A 101 -27.13 7.65 6.87
C GLU A 101 -26.83 7.26 5.42
N THR A 102 -25.86 6.38 5.17
CA THR A 102 -25.43 6.02 3.80
C THR A 102 -25.29 4.52 3.61
N MET A 103 -25.91 3.99 2.55
CA MET A 103 -25.65 2.63 2.09
C MET A 103 -24.31 2.60 1.37
N VAL A 104 -23.29 2.05 2.04
CA VAL A 104 -21.96 1.88 1.46
C VAL A 104 -21.84 0.47 0.90
N ASN A 105 -21.36 0.35 -0.34
CA ASN A 105 -21.03 -0.95 -0.90
C ASN A 105 -19.89 -1.60 -0.07
N PRO A 106 -20.06 -2.82 0.47
CA PRO A 106 -19.05 -3.47 1.32
C PRO A 106 -17.67 -3.61 0.65
N TYR A 107 -17.63 -3.84 -0.67
CA TYR A 107 -16.37 -3.96 -1.40
C TYR A 107 -15.62 -2.63 -1.49
N ASN A 108 -16.34 -1.53 -1.70
CA ASN A 108 -15.75 -0.19 -1.71
C ASN A 108 -15.26 0.20 -0.31
N LEU A 109 -16.05 -0.08 0.72
CA LEU A 109 -15.67 0.18 2.11
C LEU A 109 -14.41 -0.59 2.50
N LEU A 110 -14.36 -1.88 2.18
CA LEU A 110 -13.20 -2.74 2.45
C LEU A 110 -11.96 -2.24 1.71
N GLY A 111 -12.11 -1.83 0.44
CA GLY A 111 -11.03 -1.22 -0.34
C GLY A 111 -10.48 0.05 0.31
N ILE A 112 -11.34 0.94 0.81
CA ILE A 112 -10.94 2.15 1.53
C ILE A 112 -10.23 1.79 2.84
N CYS A 113 -10.75 0.83 3.61
CA CYS A 113 -10.13 0.37 4.84
C CYS A 113 -8.71 -0.17 4.61
N LEU A 114 -8.53 -1.02 3.59
CA LEU A 114 -7.22 -1.55 3.24
C LEU A 114 -6.26 -0.45 2.77
N ALA A 115 -6.73 0.49 1.95
CA ALA A 115 -5.93 1.62 1.49
C ALA A 115 -5.47 2.49 2.66
N LEU A 116 -6.37 2.80 3.59
CA LEU A 116 -6.07 3.60 4.78
C LEU A 116 -5.07 2.89 5.70
N LEU A 117 -5.24 1.58 5.92
CA LEU A 117 -4.30 0.78 6.69
C LEU A 117 -2.90 0.77 6.05
N MET A 118 -2.83 0.60 4.73
CA MET A 118 -1.58 0.65 3.97
C MET A 118 -0.92 2.03 4.04
N LEU A 119 -1.70 3.10 3.95
CA LEU A 119 -1.21 4.48 4.05
C LEU A 119 -0.63 4.74 5.45
N LEU A 120 -1.34 4.35 6.51
CA LEU A 120 -0.83 4.44 7.88
C LEU A 120 0.48 3.67 8.05
N TYR A 121 0.56 2.46 7.52
CA TYR A 121 1.80 1.67 7.55
C TYR A 121 2.95 2.42 6.87
N ILE A 122 2.74 2.97 5.68
CA ILE A 122 3.77 3.72 4.94
C ILE A 122 4.22 4.95 5.75
N CYS A 123 3.27 5.72 6.31
CA CYS A 123 3.59 6.89 7.14
C CYS A 123 4.43 6.50 8.36
N PHE A 124 4.03 5.47 9.11
CA PHE A 124 4.80 5.03 10.27
C PHE A 124 6.15 4.42 9.89
N TYR A 125 6.23 3.71 8.77
CA TYR A 125 7.48 3.14 8.28
C TYR A 125 8.50 4.25 8.00
N TYR A 126 8.12 5.30 7.25
CA TYR A 126 9.01 6.43 6.97
C TYR A 126 9.33 7.26 8.22
N TYR A 127 8.35 7.43 9.12
CA TYR A 127 8.57 8.10 10.40
C TYR A 127 9.65 7.39 11.24
N TYR A 128 9.54 6.07 11.41
CA TYR A 128 10.52 5.30 12.17
C TYR A 128 11.87 5.18 11.46
N ASN A 129 11.88 5.11 10.12
CA ASN A 129 13.11 5.10 9.33
C ASN A 129 13.88 6.42 9.41
N TRP A 130 13.21 7.56 9.57
CA TRP A 130 13.87 8.84 9.80
C TRP A 130 14.38 9.00 11.24
N LYS A 131 13.64 8.44 12.21
CA LYS A 131 13.92 8.60 13.64
C LYS A 131 15.02 7.68 14.18
N MET A 132 15.09 6.44 13.70
CA MET A 132 16.13 5.46 14.07
C MET A 132 17.25 5.57 13.08
#